data_AF-A0A1H0B6P7-F1
#
_entry.id   AF-A0A1H0B6P7-F1
#
_cell.length_a   1.000
_cell.length_b   1.000
_cell.length_c   1.000
_cell.angle_alpha   90.00
_cell.angle_beta   90.00
_cell.angle_gamma   90.00
#
_symmetry.space_group_name_H-M   'P 1'
#
loop_
_entity.id
_entity.type
_entity.pdbx_description
1 polymer ?
#
loop_
_entity_poly.entity_id
_entity_poly.type
_entity_poly.pdbx_seq_one_letter_code
_entity_poly.pdbx_strand_id
1 'polypeptide(L)' 'MPLARRVDATCPNCTDDSDVWMFEKDEPTLVKEHYTCKSCGSEWTERRQK' A
#
# COMPACT_ATOMS: atom_id res chain seq x y z
N MET A 1 -16.06 5.98 -2.80
CA MET A 1 -15.23 4.93 -2.16
C MET A 1 -13.86 5.05 -2.78
N PRO A 2 -12.84 5.47 -2.03
CA PRO A 2 -11.50 5.55 -2.58
C PRO A 2 -11.07 4.16 -3.06
N LEU A 3 -10.64 4.09 -4.32
CA LEU A 3 -10.44 2.83 -5.02
C LEU A 3 -9.04 2.31 -4.65
N ALA A 4 -8.98 1.20 -3.93
CA ALA A 4 -7.72 0.47 -3.81
C ALA A 4 -7.25 0.08 -5.21
N ARG A 5 -5.99 0.37 -5.54
CA ARG A 5 -5.37 0.04 -6.82
C ARG A 5 -4.30 -1.02 -6.60
N ARG A 6 -4.18 -1.97 -7.53
CA ARG A 6 -3.02 -2.86 -7.54
C ARG A 6 -1.79 -2.08 -7.94
N VAL A 7 -0.69 -2.31 -7.23
CA VAL A 7 0.60 -1.66 -7.46
C VAL A 7 1.69 -2.71 -7.52
N ASP A 8 2.72 -2.39 -8.30
CA ASP A 8 3.95 -3.17 -8.40
C ASP A 8 4.87 -2.80 -7.22
N ALA A 9 4.46 -3.17 -6.01
CA ALA A 9 5.20 -2.91 -4.79
C ALA A 9 5.60 -4.23 -4.16
N THR A 10 6.90 -4.44 -3.94
CA THR A 10 7.40 -5.67 -3.33
C THR A 10 6.98 -5.76 -1.88
N CYS A 11 6.29 -6.84 -1.51
CA CYS A 11 5.92 -7.07 -0.13
C CYS A 11 7.17 -7.28 0.74
N PRO A 12 7.40 -6.48 1.79
CA PRO A 12 8.59 -6.60 2.63
C PRO A 12 8.65 -7.93 3.42
N ASN A 13 7.53 -8.65 3.52
CA ASN A 13 7.45 -9.93 4.23
C ASN A 13 7.77 -11.14 3.34
N CYS A 14 7.06 -11.33 2.22
CA CYS A 14 7.25 -12.48 1.34
C CYS A 14 8.12 -12.19 0.10
N THR A 15 8.55 -10.93 -0.10
CA THR A 15 9.31 -10.47 -1.27
C THR A 15 8.58 -10.70 -2.60
N ASP A 16 7.25 -10.84 -2.55
CA ASP A 16 6.39 -10.99 -3.73
C ASP A 16 5.67 -9.67 -4.01
N ASP A 17 5.62 -9.28 -5.28
CA ASP A 17 4.89 -8.11 -5.79
C ASP A 17 3.61 -8.48 -6.56
N SER A 18 3.36 -9.78 -6.78
CA SER A 18 2.32 -10.27 -7.69
C SER A 18 0.89 -9.82 -7.34
N ASP A 19 0.55 -9.68 -6.06
CA ASP A 19 -0.79 -9.26 -5.62
C ASP A 19 -0.74 -8.27 -4.45
N VAL A 20 -0.10 -7.11 -4.68
CA VAL A 20 -0.06 -6.01 -3.71
C VAL A 20 -1.04 -4.90 -4.10
N TRP A 21 -1.90 -4.54 -3.15
CA TRP A 21 -2.90 -3.49 -3.28
C TRP A 21 -2.49 -2.29 -2.47
N MET A 22 -2.60 -1.10 -3.04
CA MET A 22 -2.35 0.17 -2.38
C MET A 22 -3.59 1.05 -2.37
N PHE A 23 -3.79 1.70 -1.24
CA PHE A 23 -4.84 2.65 -0.98
C PHE A 23 -4.23 3.95 -0.45
N GLU A 24 -4.42 5.05 -1.17
CA GLU A 24 -3.98 6.37 -0.72
C GLU A 24 -5.07 7.07 0.09
N LYS A 25 -4.65 7.75 1.15
CA LYS A 25 -5.46 8.68 1.92
C LYS A 25 -4.72 10.02 1.98
N ASP A 26 -5.25 11.00 1.26
CA ASP A 26 -4.77 12.37 1.33
C ASP A 26 -5.18 12.99 2.68
N GLU A 27 -4.20 13.50 3.43
CA GLU A 27 -4.37 14.26 4.66
C GLU A 27 -3.72 15.65 4.48
N PRO A 28 -4.16 16.67 5.22
CA PRO A 28 -3.71 18.06 4.99
C PRO A 28 -2.18 18.28 5.08
N THR A 29 -1.46 17.40 5.76
CA THR A 29 -0.03 17.51 6.01
C THR A 29 0.81 16.37 5.43
N LEU A 30 0.18 15.30 4.95
CA LEU A 30 0.86 14.10 4.46
C LEU A 30 -0.09 13.23 3.62
N VAL A 31 0.48 12.35 2.80
CA VAL A 31 -0.24 11.28 2.12
C VAL A 31 0.06 9.96 2.85
N LYS A 32 -0.99 9.23 3.26
CA LYS A 32 -0.85 7.86 3.77
C LYS A 32 -1.12 6.88 2.65
N GLU A 33 -0.14 6.06 2.34
CA GLU A 33 -0.25 4.96 1.38
C GLU A 33 -0.33 3.65 2.17
N HIS A 34 -1.50 3.03 2.17
CA HIS A 34 -1.73 1.74 2.83
C HIS A 34 -1.56 0.63 1.81
N TYR A 35 -0.69 -0.33 2.09
CA TYR A 35 -0.39 -1.46 1.22
C TYR A 35 -0.87 -2.75 1.87
N THR A 36 -1.40 -3.66 1.05
CA THR A 36 -1.89 -4.97 1.46
C THR A 36 -1.44 -6.00 0.43
N CYS A 37 -0.61 -6.94 0.84
CA CYS A 37 -0.24 -8.10 0.04
C CYS A 37 -1.29 -9.20 0.22
N LYS A 38 -1.97 -9.61 -0.85
CA LYS A 38 -2.93 -10.74 -0.82
C LYS A 38 -2.25 -12.10 -0.87
N SER A 39 -1.00 -12.17 -1.32
CA SER A 39 -0.23 -13.42 -1.36
C SER A 39 0.08 -13.96 0.04
N CYS A 40 0.50 -13.08 0.97
CA CYS A 40 0.84 -13.47 2.34
C CYS A 40 -0.05 -12.84 3.43
N GLY A 41 -0.93 -11.91 3.07
CA GLY A 41 -1.79 -11.19 4.01
C GLY A 41 -1.08 -10.09 4.82
N SER A 42 0.16 -9.71 4.46
CA SER A 42 0.85 -8.62 5.13
C SER A 42 0.31 -7.26 4.74
N GLU A 43 0.21 -6.38 5.72
CA GLU A 43 -0.27 -5.01 5.56
C GLU A 43 0.76 -4.05 6.13
N TRP A 44 1.09 -3.00 5.37
CA TRP A 44 2.00 -1.95 5.83
C TRP A 44 1.49 -0.58 5.37
N THR A 45 2.05 0.47 5.95
CA THR A 45 1.63 1.84 5.65
C THR A 45 2.84 2.73 5.52
N GLU A 46 2.97 3.39 4.38
CA GLU A 46 3.98 4.40 4.15
C GLU A 46 3.35 5.79 4.30
N ARG A 47 4.13 6.72 4.83
CA ARG A 47 3.71 8.11 5.03
C ARG A 47 4.63 8.98 4.22
N ARG A 48 4.10 9.66 3.20
CA ARG A 48 4.85 10.67 2.45
C ARG A 48 4.47 12.05 2.95
N GLN A 49 5.45 12.78 3.46
CA GLN A 49 5.26 14.22 3.73
C GLN A 49 5.16 14.96 2.39
N LYS A 50 4.31 15.98 2.34
CA LYS A 50 4.10 16.81 1.15
C LYS A 50 5.19 17.85 0.99
#